data_AF-A0A5J4KXE5-F1
#
_entry.id   AF-A0A5J4KXE5-F1
#
_cell.length_a   1.000
_cell.length_b   1.000
_cell.length_c   1.000
_cell.angle_alpha   90.00
_cell.angle_beta   90.00
_cell.angle_gamma   90.00
#
_symmetry.space_group_name_H-M   'P 1'
#
loop_
_entity.id
_entity.type
_entity.pdbx_description
1 polymer ?
#
loop_
_entity_poly.entity_id
_entity_poly.type
_entity_poly.pdbx_seq_one_letter_code
_entity_poly.pdbx_strand_id
1 'polypeptide(L)'
;MLFGQGKPSSSKPSDVLKSAQEHVLLIIDTNEVRSQKLASLLTLAGMRAIVTTTSYQAFDRYIKERFWPLAILIGQSEDMTTPLFGRFMQRLRQELQYETPVVELSSFFLSDGLILSAETLVSPTTHIFSQQNSAVLKRIWQLMPSAAISLKQAEKTIVMDTLPKYGFQPRVTRTKRSFSSHLYYQLKAARLVIPAEQWDNLLRDVGLAQYIREENWPPAVDQFTIPPEYFSLLMRAVMYSNPRNPIQQIYHWANQVEADALQKAVLIFFMQQIPKVIGPDLTMRALLNIMTNEIDSRRGEKLTEWKRLQDGSFIFAFYSNIFAYSVIGATQPLCGTWQSSFDLILRLTKQEQQWYIREVECSSQTHTGHCVFQITPTKQK
;
A
#
# COMPACT_ATOMS: atom_id res chain seq x y z
N MET A 1 17.05 -26.47 -4.62
CA MET A 1 16.85 -25.01 -4.45
C MET A 1 15.47 -24.66 -4.95
N LEU A 2 14.61 -24.19 -4.05
CA LEU A 2 13.19 -23.89 -4.33
C LEU A 2 12.99 -22.64 -5.20
N PHE A 3 13.99 -21.74 -5.18
CA PHE A 3 14.04 -20.53 -5.98
C PHE A 3 15.41 -20.49 -6.64
N GLY A 4 15.48 -20.16 -7.93
CA GLY A 4 16.76 -19.90 -8.58
C GLY A 4 17.53 -18.82 -7.83
N GLN A 5 18.85 -18.73 -8.07
CA GLN A 5 19.64 -17.57 -7.64
C GLN A 5 19.14 -16.33 -8.40
N GLY A 6 18.01 -15.78 -7.96
CA GLY A 6 17.50 -14.51 -8.47
C GLY A 6 18.56 -13.46 -8.22
N LYS A 7 19.02 -12.82 -9.28
CA LYS A 7 19.91 -11.66 -9.18
C LYS A 7 19.28 -10.66 -8.19
N PRO A 8 20.07 -9.98 -7.35
CA PRO A 8 19.57 -8.83 -6.60
C PRO A 8 18.90 -7.90 -7.62
N SER A 9 17.62 -7.57 -7.41
CA SER A 9 16.86 -6.75 -8.34
C SER A 9 17.50 -5.38 -8.42
N SER A 10 18.33 -5.18 -9.44
CA SER A 10 19.10 -3.95 -9.65
C SER A 10 18.30 -2.91 -10.45
N SER A 11 16.98 -2.82 -10.28
CA SER A 11 16.22 -1.72 -10.85
C SER A 11 15.97 -0.65 -9.81
N LYS A 12 16.09 0.60 -10.26
CA LYS A 12 15.97 1.78 -9.42
C LYS A 12 14.56 1.83 -8.80
N PRO A 13 14.44 2.11 -7.49
CA PRO A 13 13.18 2.42 -6.81
C PRO A 13 12.34 3.58 -7.38
N SER A 14 12.77 4.18 -8.49
CA SER A 14 12.14 5.32 -9.15
C SER A 14 10.81 4.99 -9.83
N ASP A 15 10.55 3.73 -10.18
CA ASP A 15 9.38 3.39 -11.00
C ASP A 15 8.04 3.37 -10.22
N VAL A 16 8.09 3.23 -8.89
CA VAL A 16 6.89 3.06 -8.05
C VAL A 16 6.00 4.30 -8.01
N LEU A 17 6.61 5.49 -8.03
CA LEU A 17 5.90 6.77 -8.11
C LEU A 17 5.88 7.33 -9.52
N LYS A 18 6.73 6.85 -10.44
CA LYS A 18 6.81 7.36 -11.80
C LYS A 18 5.45 7.27 -12.51
N SER A 19 4.79 6.12 -12.42
CA SER A 19 3.42 5.97 -12.96
C SER A 19 2.45 6.97 -12.35
N ALA A 20 2.48 7.19 -11.04
CA ALA A 20 1.59 8.15 -10.39
C ALA A 20 1.90 9.60 -10.78
N GLN A 21 3.16 9.93 -11.05
CA GLN A 21 3.59 11.25 -11.54
C GLN A 21 3.20 11.50 -12.99
N GLU A 22 3.21 10.45 -13.82
CA GLU A 22 2.81 10.51 -15.23
C GLU A 22 1.28 10.50 -15.38
N HIS A 23 0.55 9.87 -14.45
CA HIS A 23 -0.90 9.69 -14.51
C HIS A 23 -1.61 10.45 -13.39
N VAL A 24 -1.58 11.78 -13.48
CA VAL A 24 -2.26 12.68 -12.55
C VAL A 24 -3.68 12.99 -13.02
N LEU A 25 -4.66 12.88 -12.13
CA LEU A 25 -6.04 13.30 -12.34
C LEU A 25 -6.41 14.37 -11.32
N LEU A 26 -7.10 15.40 -11.77
CA LEU A 26 -7.70 16.40 -10.89
C LEU A 26 -9.17 16.05 -10.64
N ILE A 27 -9.55 15.91 -9.39
CA ILE A 27 -10.94 15.74 -8.96
C ILE A 27 -11.42 17.06 -8.36
N ILE A 28 -12.50 17.59 -8.92
CA ILE A 28 -13.20 18.77 -8.40
C ILE A 28 -14.64 18.38 -8.11
N ASP A 29 -14.95 18.16 -6.83
CA ASP A 29 -16.25 17.62 -6.44
C ASP A 29 -16.62 18.05 -5.02
N THR A 30 -17.79 18.66 -4.87
CA THR A 30 -18.35 19.05 -3.57
C THR A 30 -18.82 17.84 -2.76
N ASN A 31 -19.08 16.70 -3.40
CA ASN A 31 -19.41 15.46 -2.71
C ASN A 31 -18.13 14.78 -2.20
N GLU A 32 -17.77 15.07 -0.95
CA GLU A 32 -16.57 14.56 -0.30
C GLU A 32 -16.53 13.02 -0.28
N VAL A 33 -17.67 12.35 -0.01
CA VAL A 33 -17.72 10.88 0.03
C VAL A 33 -17.36 10.28 -1.34
N ARG A 34 -17.92 10.82 -2.43
CA ARG A 34 -17.64 10.33 -3.79
C ARG A 34 -16.19 10.62 -4.18
N SER A 35 -15.70 11.83 -3.91
CA SER A 35 -14.33 12.21 -4.26
C SER A 35 -13.27 11.42 -3.50
N GLN A 36 -13.49 11.13 -2.21
CA GLN A 36 -12.59 10.30 -1.41
C GLN A 36 -12.58 8.85 -1.90
N LYS A 37 -13.74 8.24 -2.18
CA LYS A 37 -13.80 6.88 -2.76
C LYS A 37 -13.08 6.79 -4.10
N LEU A 38 -13.23 7.81 -4.94
CA LEU A 38 -12.57 7.86 -6.23
C LEU A 38 -11.05 8.04 -6.08
N ALA A 39 -10.62 8.92 -5.18
CA ALA A 39 -9.22 9.13 -4.86
C ALA A 39 -8.55 7.85 -4.33
N SER A 40 -9.23 7.11 -3.45
CA SER A 40 -8.80 5.79 -3.01
C SER A 40 -8.63 4.83 -4.19
N LEU A 41 -9.66 4.70 -5.04
CA LEU A 41 -9.63 3.79 -6.19
C LEU A 41 -8.48 4.12 -7.16
N LEU A 42 -8.30 5.39 -7.49
CA LEU A 42 -7.23 5.85 -8.38
C LEU A 42 -5.85 5.61 -7.77
N THR A 43 -5.69 5.89 -6.48
CA THR A 43 -4.45 5.66 -5.75
C THR A 43 -4.10 4.18 -5.69
N LEU A 44 -5.09 3.30 -5.44
CA LEU A 44 -4.88 1.86 -5.44
C LEU A 44 -4.53 1.31 -6.83
N ALA A 45 -5.03 1.95 -7.88
CA ALA A 45 -4.68 1.66 -9.28
C ALA A 45 -3.35 2.30 -9.73
N GLY A 46 -2.58 2.91 -8.82
CA GLY A 46 -1.25 3.45 -9.13
C GLY A 46 -1.24 4.81 -9.85
N MET A 47 -2.38 5.52 -9.87
CA MET A 47 -2.51 6.89 -10.38
C MET A 47 -2.42 7.90 -9.23
N ARG A 48 -2.19 9.17 -9.54
CA ARG A 48 -2.25 10.26 -8.56
C ARG A 48 -3.54 11.04 -8.72
N ALA A 49 -4.37 11.04 -7.67
CA ALA A 49 -5.49 11.96 -7.58
C ALA A 49 -5.04 13.26 -6.91
N ILE A 50 -5.53 14.39 -7.40
CA ILE A 50 -5.46 15.69 -6.74
C ILE A 50 -6.89 16.09 -6.45
N VAL A 51 -7.26 16.15 -5.19
CA VAL A 51 -8.66 16.32 -4.79
C VAL A 51 -8.90 17.74 -4.28
N THR A 52 -9.93 18.39 -4.81
CA THR A 52 -10.40 19.71 -4.41
C THR A 52 -11.92 19.75 -4.40
N THR A 53 -12.52 20.67 -3.65
CA THR A 53 -13.99 20.79 -3.58
C THR A 53 -14.55 21.84 -4.53
N THR A 54 -13.71 22.74 -5.04
CA THR A 54 -14.09 23.81 -5.96
C THR A 54 -12.97 24.17 -6.92
N SER A 55 -13.32 24.80 -8.03
CA SER A 55 -12.45 25.28 -9.10
C SER A 55 -11.50 26.36 -8.60
N TYR A 56 -11.93 27.12 -7.59
CA TYR A 56 -11.06 28.07 -6.90
C TYR A 56 -9.93 27.36 -6.16
N GLN A 57 -10.26 26.33 -5.38
CA GLN A 57 -9.25 25.53 -4.68
C GLN A 57 -8.34 24.80 -5.67
N ALA A 58 -8.89 24.26 -6.77
CA ALA A 58 -8.11 23.65 -7.83
C ALA A 58 -7.10 24.63 -8.43
N PHE A 59 -7.52 25.86 -8.74
CA PHE A 59 -6.67 26.90 -9.28
C PHE A 59 -5.58 27.34 -8.29
N ASP A 60 -5.94 27.63 -7.04
CA ASP A 60 -4.99 28.00 -5.99
C ASP A 60 -3.95 26.89 -5.76
N ARG A 61 -4.41 25.64 -5.71
CA ARG A 61 -3.54 24.47 -5.55
C ARG A 61 -2.62 24.26 -6.73
N TYR A 62 -3.11 24.46 -7.95
CA TYR A 62 -2.29 24.38 -9.17
C TYR A 62 -1.14 25.40 -9.16
N ILE A 63 -1.39 26.62 -8.69
CA ILE A 63 -0.35 27.65 -8.56
C ILE A 63 0.73 27.22 -7.56
N LYS A 64 0.33 26.62 -6.43
CA LYS A 64 1.23 26.22 -5.33
C LYS A 64 2.04 24.97 -5.63
N GLU A 65 1.39 23.93 -6.13
CA GLU A 65 2.00 22.59 -6.27
C GLU A 65 2.51 22.29 -7.68
N ARG A 66 1.99 22.97 -8.71
CA ARG A 66 2.29 22.73 -10.14
C ARG A 66 2.18 21.25 -10.54
N PHE A 67 1.05 20.88 -11.12
CA PHE A 67 0.78 19.52 -11.58
C PHE A 67 0.22 19.50 -13.01
N TRP A 68 0.36 18.38 -13.71
CA TRP A 68 -0.07 18.22 -15.11
C TRP A 68 -1.21 17.20 -15.18
N PRO A 69 -2.48 17.62 -14.99
CA PRO A 69 -3.60 16.68 -14.99
C PRO A 69 -3.87 16.17 -16.41
N LEU A 70 -3.87 14.84 -16.57
CA LEU A 70 -4.27 14.18 -17.81
C LEU A 70 -5.77 14.17 -18.02
N ALA A 71 -6.55 14.32 -16.94
CA ALA A 71 -7.99 14.47 -16.99
C ALA A 71 -8.49 15.25 -15.76
N ILE A 72 -9.63 15.93 -15.92
CA ILE A 72 -10.37 16.59 -14.84
C ILE A 72 -11.69 15.86 -14.66
N LEU A 73 -11.94 15.38 -13.45
CA LEU A 73 -13.16 14.69 -13.06
C LEU A 73 -14.01 15.64 -12.23
N ILE A 74 -15.16 16.05 -12.76
CA ILE A 74 -15.99 17.11 -12.20
C ILE A 74 -17.32 16.58 -11.63
N GLY A 75 -17.64 16.99 -10.41
CA GLY A 75 -18.91 16.66 -9.73
C GLY A 75 -20.10 17.46 -10.26
N GLN A 76 -21.32 16.93 -10.03
CA GLN A 76 -22.58 17.52 -10.51
C GLN A 76 -22.87 18.95 -10.03
N SER A 77 -22.38 19.34 -8.85
CA SER A 77 -22.64 20.65 -8.25
C SER A 77 -21.72 21.74 -8.77
N GLU A 78 -20.69 21.37 -9.51
CA GLU A 78 -19.67 22.27 -9.99
C GLU A 78 -19.95 22.62 -11.44
N ASP A 79 -20.44 23.85 -11.64
CA ASP A 79 -20.87 24.28 -12.95
C ASP A 79 -19.63 24.65 -13.80
N MET A 80 -19.41 23.86 -14.87
CA MET A 80 -18.39 24.15 -15.89
C MET A 80 -18.62 25.51 -16.56
N THR A 81 -19.79 26.13 -16.38
CA THR A 81 -20.09 27.47 -16.87
C THR A 81 -19.58 28.60 -15.96
N THR A 82 -19.02 28.29 -14.79
CA THR A 82 -18.43 29.34 -13.94
C THR A 82 -17.25 30.03 -14.66
N PRO A 83 -17.19 31.38 -14.64
CA PRO A 83 -16.08 32.11 -15.29
C PRO A 83 -14.70 31.71 -14.77
N LEU A 84 -14.62 31.28 -13.51
CA LEU A 84 -13.38 30.83 -12.88
C LEU A 84 -12.89 29.50 -13.46
N PHE A 85 -13.79 28.54 -13.69
CA PHE A 85 -13.43 27.28 -14.35
C PHE A 85 -12.90 27.53 -15.76
N GLY A 86 -13.57 28.40 -16.53
CA GLY A 86 -13.10 28.80 -17.86
C GLY A 86 -11.69 29.41 -17.84
N ARG A 87 -11.40 30.30 -16.87
CA ARG A 87 -10.06 30.88 -16.69
C ARG A 87 -9.02 29.85 -16.28
N PHE A 88 -9.37 28.91 -15.40
CA PHE A 88 -8.49 27.82 -15.00
C PHE A 88 -8.14 26.93 -16.20
N MET A 89 -9.14 26.53 -16.99
CA MET A 89 -8.94 25.73 -18.20
C MET A 89 -8.10 26.47 -19.25
N GLN A 90 -8.33 27.78 -19.43
CA GLN A 90 -7.51 28.60 -20.31
C GLN A 90 -6.04 28.62 -19.85
N ARG A 91 -5.80 28.77 -18.56
CA ARG A 91 -4.44 28.75 -17.99
C ARG A 91 -3.77 27.40 -18.18
N LEU A 92 -4.48 26.30 -17.89
CA LEU A 92 -4.00 24.94 -18.12
C LEU A 92 -3.62 24.75 -19.59
N ARG A 93 -4.50 25.12 -20.54
CA ARG A 93 -4.21 24.99 -21.97
C ARG A 93 -2.97 25.76 -22.40
N GLN A 94 -2.78 26.98 -21.87
CA GLN A 94 -1.60 27.81 -22.16
C GLN A 94 -0.30 27.18 -21.68
N GLU A 95 -0.30 26.57 -20.49
CA GLU A 95 0.91 25.96 -19.92
C GLU A 95 1.18 24.54 -20.43
N LEU A 96 0.14 23.74 -20.59
CA LEU A 96 0.23 22.33 -20.95
C LEU A 96 0.35 22.09 -22.44
N GLN A 97 -0.06 23.06 -23.27
CA GLN A 97 -0.09 22.95 -24.74
C GLN A 97 -1.01 21.83 -25.27
N TYR A 98 -1.95 21.33 -24.46
CA TYR A 98 -3.00 20.42 -24.87
C TYR A 98 -4.33 20.73 -24.18
N GLU A 99 -5.43 20.18 -24.71
CA GLU A 99 -6.74 20.27 -24.06
C GLU A 99 -6.90 19.13 -23.04
N THR A 100 -6.95 19.47 -21.75
CA THR A 100 -7.21 18.47 -20.71
C THR A 100 -8.68 18.03 -20.79
N PRO A 101 -8.96 16.73 -21.02
CA PRO A 101 -10.33 16.23 -21.07
C PRO A 101 -11.04 16.42 -19.72
N VAL A 102 -12.30 16.84 -19.78
CA VAL A 102 -13.17 16.99 -18.62
C VAL A 102 -14.25 15.92 -18.66
N VAL A 103 -14.47 15.23 -17.54
CA VAL A 103 -15.39 14.09 -17.44
C VAL A 103 -16.30 14.29 -16.24
N GLU A 104 -17.60 14.21 -16.48
CA GLU A 104 -18.58 14.29 -15.41
C GLU A 104 -18.64 13.02 -14.56
N LEU A 105 -18.62 13.21 -13.25
CA LEU A 105 -18.74 12.15 -12.25
C LEU A 105 -20.19 11.64 -12.05
N SER A 106 -21.17 12.29 -12.67
CA SER A 106 -22.60 11.94 -12.61
C SER A 106 -22.89 10.48 -12.97
N SER A 107 -22.03 9.88 -13.80
CA SER A 107 -22.18 8.53 -14.33
C SER A 107 -21.23 7.51 -13.69
N PHE A 108 -20.54 7.89 -12.61
CA PHE A 108 -19.65 7.01 -11.85
C PHE A 108 -20.36 6.50 -10.59
N PHE A 109 -20.60 5.18 -10.55
CA PHE A 109 -21.14 4.51 -9.38
C PHE A 109 -20.00 3.81 -8.63
N LEU A 110 -19.66 4.32 -7.45
CA LEU A 110 -18.62 3.79 -6.57
C LEU A 110 -19.24 3.26 -5.29
N SER A 111 -19.09 1.95 -5.03
CA SER A 111 -19.58 1.33 -3.80
C SER A 111 -18.76 1.79 -2.60
N ASP A 112 -17.46 1.50 -2.60
CA ASP A 112 -16.54 1.65 -1.47
C ASP A 112 -15.17 2.25 -1.84
N GLY A 113 -14.84 2.35 -3.14
CA GLY A 113 -13.54 2.83 -3.60
C GLY A 113 -12.42 1.77 -3.54
N LEU A 114 -12.74 0.50 -3.27
CA LEU A 114 -11.75 -0.57 -3.14
C LEU A 114 -11.60 -1.36 -4.44
N ILE A 115 -10.37 -1.55 -4.91
CA ILE A 115 -10.11 -2.25 -6.17
C ILE A 115 -10.11 -3.78 -6.01
N LEU A 116 -9.54 -4.27 -4.91
CA LEU A 116 -9.49 -5.70 -4.58
C LEU A 116 -10.49 -6.00 -3.45
N SER A 117 -11.17 -7.13 -3.60
CA SER A 117 -12.14 -7.64 -2.66
C SER A 117 -11.71 -9.04 -2.20
N ALA A 118 -11.46 -9.21 -0.91
CA ALA A 118 -11.41 -10.51 -0.25
C ALA A 118 -12.83 -11.05 0.05
N GLU A 119 -13.53 -11.51 -0.99
CA GLU A 119 -14.83 -12.18 -0.83
C GLU A 119 -14.62 -13.68 -0.73
N THR A 120 -14.64 -14.20 0.51
CA THR A 120 -14.47 -15.63 0.79
C THR A 120 -15.52 -16.52 0.12
N LEU A 121 -16.72 -15.98 -0.15
CA LEU A 121 -17.77 -16.65 -0.90
C LEU A 121 -17.42 -16.87 -2.37
N VAL A 122 -16.53 -16.04 -2.92
CA VAL A 122 -16.11 -16.10 -4.33
C VAL A 122 -14.78 -16.83 -4.46
N SER A 123 -13.81 -16.53 -3.60
CA SER A 123 -12.52 -17.22 -3.55
C SER A 123 -12.04 -17.36 -2.11
N PRO A 124 -11.77 -18.58 -1.61
CA PRO A 124 -11.24 -18.79 -0.26
C PRO A 124 -9.74 -18.50 -0.18
N THR A 125 -9.04 -18.38 -1.31
CA THR A 125 -7.58 -18.37 -1.37
C THR A 125 -6.98 -17.16 -2.09
N THR A 126 -7.77 -16.34 -2.79
CA THR A 126 -7.25 -15.14 -3.48
C THR A 126 -8.25 -13.99 -3.45
N HIS A 127 -7.76 -12.76 -3.59
CA HIS A 127 -8.65 -11.62 -3.80
C HIS A 127 -9.15 -11.57 -5.23
N ILE A 128 -10.31 -10.94 -5.39
CA ILE A 128 -10.94 -10.70 -6.68
C ILE A 128 -10.99 -9.19 -6.94
N PHE A 129 -10.97 -8.80 -8.21
CA PHE A 129 -11.22 -7.41 -8.58
C PHE A 129 -12.71 -7.09 -8.44
N SER A 130 -13.02 -5.95 -7.80
CA SER A 130 -14.39 -5.43 -7.74
C SER A 130 -14.88 -5.12 -9.15
N GLN A 131 -15.98 -5.76 -9.59
CA GLN A 131 -16.51 -5.55 -10.94
C GLN A 131 -16.96 -4.09 -11.15
N GLN A 132 -17.61 -3.50 -10.14
CA GLN A 132 -18.12 -2.12 -10.20
C GLN A 132 -16.98 -1.11 -10.29
N ASN A 133 -16.00 -1.19 -9.38
CA ASN A 133 -14.87 -0.26 -9.38
C ASN A 133 -13.93 -0.50 -10.59
N SER A 134 -13.84 -1.73 -11.08
CA SER A 134 -13.12 -2.05 -12.33
C SER A 134 -13.77 -1.40 -13.55
N ALA A 135 -15.11 -1.32 -13.61
CA ALA A 135 -15.81 -0.65 -14.71
C ALA A 135 -15.49 0.86 -14.73
N VAL A 136 -15.45 1.48 -13.55
CA VAL A 136 -15.00 2.87 -13.38
C VAL A 136 -13.57 3.06 -13.89
N LEU A 137 -12.63 2.21 -13.46
CA LEU A 137 -11.23 2.30 -13.92
C LEU A 137 -11.10 2.13 -15.43
N LYS A 138 -11.80 1.17 -16.03
CA LYS A 138 -11.79 0.95 -17.49
C LYS A 138 -12.24 2.19 -18.26
N ARG A 139 -13.25 2.91 -17.75
CA ARG A 139 -13.70 4.16 -18.36
C ARG A 139 -12.66 5.28 -18.24
N ILE A 140 -11.97 5.36 -17.11
CA ILE A 140 -10.87 6.32 -16.92
C ILE A 140 -9.70 5.97 -17.85
N TRP A 141 -9.38 4.69 -18.04
CA TRP A 141 -8.33 4.23 -18.94
C TRP A 141 -8.65 4.40 -20.42
N GLN A 142 -9.92 4.55 -20.81
CA GLN A 142 -10.25 4.94 -22.19
C GLN A 142 -9.72 6.34 -22.52
N LEU A 143 -9.59 7.21 -21.50
CA LEU A 143 -9.03 8.56 -21.64
C LEU A 143 -7.50 8.56 -21.51
N MET A 144 -6.96 7.60 -20.76
CA MET A 144 -5.53 7.49 -20.48
C MET A 144 -5.08 6.02 -20.60
N PRO A 145 -4.93 5.48 -21.83
CA PRO A 145 -4.59 4.08 -22.02
C PRO A 145 -3.24 3.68 -21.39
N SER A 146 -2.31 4.63 -21.26
CA SER A 146 -0.99 4.40 -20.64
C SER A 146 -1.07 4.10 -19.14
N ALA A 147 -2.15 4.51 -18.46
CA ALA A 147 -2.38 4.24 -17.04
C ALA A 147 -3.00 2.86 -16.80
N ALA A 148 -3.36 2.12 -17.86
CA ALA A 148 -4.08 0.86 -17.74
C ALA A 148 -3.20 -0.24 -17.15
N ILE A 149 -3.70 -0.91 -16.12
CA ILE A 149 -3.08 -2.10 -15.53
C ILE A 149 -3.93 -3.34 -15.84
N SER A 150 -3.27 -4.50 -15.91
CA SER A 150 -3.99 -5.76 -16.09
C SER A 150 -4.83 -6.06 -14.85
N LEU A 151 -6.15 -6.07 -14.99
CA LEU A 151 -7.10 -6.54 -13.98
C LEU A 151 -7.28 -8.07 -14.01
N LYS A 152 -6.25 -8.79 -14.44
CA LYS A 152 -6.18 -10.24 -14.38
C LYS A 152 -5.22 -10.62 -13.28
N GLN A 153 -5.59 -11.63 -12.50
CA GLN A 153 -4.69 -12.25 -11.54
C GLN A 153 -3.59 -13.00 -12.31
N ALA A 154 -2.37 -13.00 -11.78
CA ALA A 154 -1.29 -13.80 -12.37
C ALA A 154 -1.59 -15.30 -12.23
N GLU A 155 -1.22 -16.05 -13.26
CA GLU A 155 -1.27 -17.52 -13.26
C GLU A 155 0.07 -18.09 -12.79
N LYS A 156 0.07 -19.31 -12.24
CA LYS A 156 1.28 -20.07 -11.87
C LYS A 156 2.16 -19.33 -10.85
N THR A 157 1.56 -18.75 -9.82
CA THR A 157 2.29 -17.99 -8.81
C THR A 157 2.94 -18.91 -7.77
N ILE A 158 3.97 -18.43 -7.10
CA ILE A 158 4.65 -19.17 -6.03
C ILE A 158 3.67 -19.50 -4.92
N VAL A 159 2.90 -18.51 -4.44
CA VAL A 159 1.98 -18.71 -3.31
C VAL A 159 0.85 -19.68 -3.64
N MET A 160 0.36 -19.70 -4.88
CA MET A 160 -0.80 -20.50 -5.29
C MET A 160 -0.42 -21.88 -5.82
N ASP A 161 0.72 -22.02 -6.49
CA ASP A 161 1.05 -23.25 -7.24
C ASP A 161 2.25 -24.00 -6.65
N THR A 162 3.19 -23.29 -6.02
CA THR A 162 4.43 -23.89 -5.50
C THR A 162 4.32 -24.18 -4.01
N LEU A 163 4.00 -23.18 -3.19
CA LEU A 163 3.99 -23.32 -1.73
C LEU A 163 2.99 -24.37 -1.20
N PRO A 164 1.80 -24.58 -1.79
CA PRO A 164 0.88 -25.62 -1.31
C PRO A 164 1.45 -27.03 -1.38
N LYS A 165 2.37 -27.30 -2.32
CA LYS A 165 3.09 -28.58 -2.42
C LYS A 165 4.02 -28.82 -1.23
N TYR A 166 4.41 -27.75 -0.54
CA TYR A 166 5.19 -27.77 0.71
C TYR A 166 4.28 -27.59 1.95
N GLY A 167 2.97 -27.76 1.77
CA GLY A 167 1.95 -27.74 2.80
C GLY A 167 1.60 -26.35 3.33
N PHE A 168 1.97 -25.28 2.63
CA PHE A 168 1.40 -23.96 2.92
C PHE A 168 -0.08 -23.94 2.54
N GLN A 169 -0.86 -23.12 3.23
CA GLN A 169 -2.29 -23.03 3.00
C GLN A 169 -2.68 -21.56 2.74
N PRO A 170 -2.61 -21.12 1.47
CA PRO A 170 -3.11 -19.82 1.04
C PRO A 170 -4.55 -19.61 1.48
N ARG A 171 -4.86 -18.40 1.89
CA ARG A 171 -6.15 -18.05 2.46
C ARG A 171 -6.37 -16.55 2.34
N VAL A 172 -7.61 -16.13 2.26
CA VAL A 172 -7.93 -14.70 2.36
C VAL A 172 -8.58 -14.39 3.70
N THR A 173 -8.40 -13.14 4.13
CA THR A 173 -9.05 -12.62 5.33
C THR A 173 -10.57 -12.78 5.23
N ARG A 174 -11.19 -13.21 6.33
CA ARG A 174 -12.64 -13.45 6.38
C ARG A 174 -13.38 -12.18 6.75
N THR A 175 -12.80 -11.39 7.64
CA THR A 175 -13.41 -10.16 8.16
C THR A 175 -12.95 -8.91 7.41
N LYS A 176 -11.87 -8.96 6.62
CA LYS A 176 -11.24 -7.79 5.95
C LYS A 176 -10.89 -6.64 6.90
N ARG A 177 -10.46 -6.94 8.12
CA ARG A 177 -10.50 -5.94 9.19
C ARG A 177 -9.20 -5.98 10.00
N SER A 178 -8.48 -4.87 10.03
CA SER A 178 -7.41 -4.64 11.03
C SER A 178 -8.03 -3.96 12.24
N PHE A 179 -7.49 -4.18 13.44
CA PHE A 179 -7.92 -3.38 14.58
C PHE A 179 -7.64 -1.89 14.42
N SER A 180 -8.53 -1.06 14.97
CA SER A 180 -8.45 0.41 14.98
C SER A 180 -7.14 0.94 15.56
N SER A 181 -6.63 0.31 16.62
CA SER A 181 -5.36 0.70 17.24
C SER A 181 -4.20 0.65 16.25
N HIS A 182 -4.20 -0.33 15.34
CA HIS A 182 -3.14 -0.47 14.36
C HIS A 182 -3.11 0.72 13.40
N LEU A 183 -4.26 1.16 12.87
CA LEU A 183 -4.29 2.35 12.02
C LEU A 183 -3.94 3.62 12.82
N TYR A 184 -4.37 3.72 14.08
CA TYR A 184 -4.03 4.86 14.95
C TYR A 184 -2.51 5.04 15.05
N TYR A 185 -1.76 3.98 15.37
CA TYR A 185 -0.30 4.08 15.48
C TYR A 185 0.38 4.34 14.13
N GLN A 186 -0.18 3.82 13.04
CA GLN A 186 0.31 4.09 11.68
C GLN A 186 0.13 5.56 11.29
N LEU A 187 -1.03 6.18 11.62
CA LEU A 187 -1.31 7.60 11.42
C LEU A 187 -0.40 8.47 12.29
N LYS A 188 -0.23 8.11 13.57
CA LYS A 188 0.68 8.80 14.48
C LYS A 188 2.11 8.82 13.94
N ALA A 189 2.61 7.67 13.48
CA ALA A 189 3.93 7.56 12.87
C ALA A 189 4.02 8.36 11.55
N ALA A 190 2.98 8.32 10.71
CA ALA A 190 2.93 9.07 9.46
C ALA A 190 3.01 10.59 9.71
N ARG A 191 2.34 11.07 10.77
CA ARG A 191 2.34 12.48 11.16
C ARG A 191 3.74 13.01 11.54
N LEU A 192 4.63 12.13 12.00
CA LEU A 192 6.02 12.48 12.32
C LEU A 192 6.91 12.63 11.07
N VAL A 193 6.56 11.98 9.96
CA VAL A 193 7.42 11.92 8.77
C VAL A 193 6.87 12.71 7.58
N ILE A 194 5.56 12.93 7.51
CA ILE A 194 4.92 13.77 6.50
C ILE A 194 5.00 15.24 6.98
N PRO A 195 5.55 16.17 6.18
CA PRO A 195 5.59 17.58 6.53
C PRO A 195 4.21 18.15 6.84
N ALA A 196 4.12 19.01 7.86
CA ALA A 196 2.86 19.49 8.40
C ALA A 196 2.01 20.23 7.34
N GLU A 197 2.67 20.96 6.44
CA GLU A 197 2.06 21.72 5.35
C GLU A 197 1.51 20.84 4.21
N GLN A 198 1.92 19.57 4.13
CA GLN A 198 1.48 18.63 3.09
C GLN A 198 0.41 17.66 3.59
N TRP A 199 0.30 17.49 4.91
CA TRP A 199 -0.54 16.47 5.54
C TRP A 199 -1.98 16.44 5.02
N ASP A 200 -2.68 17.57 5.08
CA ASP A 200 -4.09 17.67 4.70
C ASP A 200 -4.30 17.31 3.23
N ASN A 201 -3.45 17.84 2.36
CA ASN A 201 -3.53 17.63 0.92
C ASN A 201 -3.21 16.18 0.56
N LEU A 202 -2.16 15.61 1.13
CA LEU A 202 -1.75 14.23 0.84
C LEU A 202 -2.76 13.21 1.33
N LEU A 203 -3.34 13.38 2.53
CA LEU A 203 -4.39 12.48 3.00
C LEU A 203 -5.65 12.59 2.14
N ARG A 204 -6.04 13.80 1.73
CA ARG A 204 -7.19 14.00 0.84
C ARG A 204 -6.97 13.35 -0.53
N ASP A 205 -5.76 13.46 -1.07
CA ASP A 205 -5.38 12.93 -2.39
C ASP A 205 -5.36 11.40 -2.45
N VAL A 206 -5.10 10.73 -1.32
CA VAL A 206 -5.14 9.26 -1.26
C VAL A 206 -6.50 8.72 -0.81
N GLY A 207 -7.50 9.57 -0.54
CA GLY A 207 -8.82 9.14 -0.09
C GLY A 207 -8.91 8.85 1.41
N LEU A 208 -8.12 9.55 2.23
CA LEU A 208 -8.08 9.45 3.70
C LEU A 208 -8.43 10.78 4.40
N ALA A 209 -9.20 11.66 3.75
CA ALA A 209 -9.54 12.99 4.30
C ALA A 209 -10.18 12.93 5.70
N GLN A 210 -10.92 11.85 6.01
CA GLN A 210 -11.51 11.66 7.33
C GLN A 210 -10.49 11.63 8.47
N TYR A 211 -9.22 11.30 8.20
CA TYR A 211 -8.14 11.23 9.20
C TYR A 211 -7.21 12.43 9.21
N ILE A 212 -7.58 13.54 8.54
CA ILE A 212 -6.78 14.77 8.56
C ILE A 212 -6.63 15.30 9.98
N ARG A 213 -7.70 15.26 10.77
CA ARG A 213 -7.70 15.75 12.16
C ARG A 213 -7.54 14.59 13.13
N GLU A 214 -6.71 14.78 14.15
CA GLU A 214 -6.46 13.78 15.20
C GLU A 214 -7.73 13.39 15.96
N GLU A 215 -8.67 14.32 16.15
CA GLU A 215 -9.99 14.08 16.76
C GLU A 215 -10.82 13.01 16.02
N ASN A 216 -10.55 12.80 14.73
CA ASN A 216 -11.23 11.81 13.89
C ASN A 216 -10.43 10.52 13.71
N TRP A 217 -9.26 10.40 14.34
CA TRP A 217 -8.47 9.18 14.24
C TRP A 217 -9.20 8.01 14.91
N PRO A 218 -9.01 6.78 14.40
CA PRO A 218 -9.56 5.61 15.06
C PRO A 218 -8.98 5.51 16.48
N PRO A 219 -9.74 4.99 17.45
CA PRO A 219 -9.25 4.92 18.82
C PRO A 219 -8.07 3.95 18.93
N ALA A 220 -7.18 4.20 19.89
CA ALA A 220 -6.03 3.35 20.19
C ALA A 220 -6.40 2.02 20.88
N VAL A 221 -7.68 1.66 20.90
CA VAL A 221 -8.22 0.41 21.46
C VAL A 221 -8.87 -0.43 20.37
N ASP A 222 -8.86 -1.74 20.54
CA ASP A 222 -9.33 -2.73 19.55
C ASP A 222 -10.85 -2.91 19.57
N GLN A 223 -11.60 -1.81 19.50
CA GLN A 223 -13.06 -1.80 19.53
C GLN A 223 -13.70 -1.85 18.14
N PHE A 224 -12.99 -1.31 17.14
CA PHE A 224 -13.48 -1.21 15.78
C PHE A 224 -12.46 -1.77 14.81
N THR A 225 -12.89 -1.88 13.58
CA THR A 225 -12.11 -2.49 12.52
C THR A 225 -12.02 -1.59 11.32
N ILE A 226 -10.83 -1.56 10.72
CA ILE A 226 -10.48 -0.68 9.62
C ILE A 226 -10.21 -1.50 8.35
N PRO A 227 -10.65 -1.01 7.16
CA PRO A 227 -10.29 -1.60 5.88
C PRO A 227 -8.75 -1.66 5.70
N PRO A 228 -8.17 -2.81 5.34
CA PRO A 228 -6.73 -2.95 5.18
C PRO A 228 -6.15 -2.07 4.06
N GLU A 229 -6.95 -1.69 3.08
CA GLU A 229 -6.57 -0.80 1.99
C GLU A 229 -6.15 0.58 2.51
N TYR A 230 -6.68 1.03 3.65
CA TYR A 230 -6.31 2.32 4.23
C TYR A 230 -4.82 2.39 4.62
N PHE A 231 -4.22 1.25 4.97
CA PHE A 231 -2.79 1.16 5.24
C PHE A 231 -1.97 1.34 3.96
N SER A 232 -2.44 0.77 2.86
CA SER A 232 -1.87 0.95 1.52
C SER A 232 -2.03 2.38 1.00
N LEU A 233 -3.15 3.04 1.27
CA LEU A 233 -3.38 4.45 0.95
C LEU A 233 -2.46 5.37 1.77
N LEU A 234 -2.33 5.12 3.07
CA LEU A 234 -1.43 5.88 3.95
C LEU A 234 0.02 5.73 3.51
N MET A 235 0.43 4.51 3.12
CA MET A 235 1.74 4.27 2.53
C MET A 235 1.98 5.17 1.30
N ARG A 236 0.99 5.33 0.42
CA ARG A 236 1.12 6.25 -0.74
C ARG A 236 1.26 7.70 -0.32
N ALA A 237 0.51 8.17 0.67
CA ALA A 237 0.68 9.52 1.21
C ALA A 237 2.10 9.75 1.74
N VAL A 238 2.64 8.79 2.48
CA VAL A 238 4.04 8.84 2.97
C VAL A 238 5.03 8.86 1.79
N MET A 239 4.83 8.05 0.74
CA MET A 239 5.72 8.11 -0.43
C MET A 239 5.65 9.46 -1.15
N TYR A 240 4.45 10.04 -1.29
CA TYR A 240 4.24 11.34 -1.92
C TYR A 240 4.83 12.51 -1.13
N SER A 241 5.02 12.36 0.19
CA SER A 241 5.66 13.40 1.01
C SER A 241 7.16 13.56 0.73
N ASN A 242 7.79 12.57 0.11
CA ASN A 242 9.19 12.63 -0.32
C ASN A 242 9.39 11.87 -1.64
N PRO A 243 8.94 12.45 -2.77
CA PRO A 243 8.91 11.75 -4.05
C PRO A 243 10.30 11.49 -4.65
N ARG A 244 11.34 12.16 -4.13
CA ARG A 244 12.75 11.94 -4.54
C ARG A 244 13.31 10.66 -3.93
N ASN A 245 12.92 10.31 -2.71
CA ASN A 245 13.39 9.12 -1.99
C ASN A 245 12.22 8.36 -1.33
N PRO A 246 11.23 7.87 -2.10
CA PRO A 246 9.99 7.37 -1.54
C PRO A 246 10.18 6.09 -0.72
N ILE A 247 11.09 5.20 -1.12
CA ILE A 247 11.37 3.98 -0.34
C ILE A 247 12.05 4.33 0.98
N GLN A 248 13.04 5.22 0.98
CA GLN A 248 13.68 5.66 2.22
C GLN A 248 12.64 6.28 3.19
N GLN A 249 11.68 7.02 2.65
CA GLN A 249 10.58 7.60 3.43
C GLN A 249 9.68 6.52 4.05
N ILE A 250 9.36 5.45 3.31
CA ILE A 250 8.64 4.28 3.86
C ILE A 250 9.44 3.60 4.95
N TYR A 251 10.74 3.41 4.77
CA TYR A 251 11.61 2.86 5.82
C TYR A 251 11.62 3.75 7.07
N HIS A 252 11.69 5.07 6.88
CA HIS A 252 11.64 6.00 8.01
C HIS A 252 10.31 5.90 8.77
N TRP A 253 9.19 5.89 8.04
CA TRP A 253 7.85 5.71 8.60
C TRP A 253 7.69 4.37 9.33
N ALA A 254 8.04 3.25 8.69
CA ALA A 254 7.92 1.91 9.27
C ALA A 254 8.74 1.80 10.57
N ASN A 255 9.93 2.38 10.61
CA ASN A 255 10.74 2.42 11.83
C ASN A 255 10.06 3.22 12.97
N GLN A 256 9.27 4.26 12.67
CA GLN A 256 8.50 4.99 13.69
C GLN A 256 7.36 4.15 14.25
N VAL A 257 6.63 3.43 13.39
CA VAL A 257 5.53 2.53 13.81
C VAL A 257 6.06 1.42 14.70
N GLU A 258 7.17 0.82 14.29
CA GLU A 258 7.71 -0.38 14.89
C GLU A 258 8.58 -0.10 16.11
N ALA A 259 9.02 1.13 16.35
CA ALA A 259 9.81 1.49 17.52
C ALA A 259 9.10 1.13 18.83
N ASP A 260 7.79 1.37 18.97
CA ASP A 260 7.03 1.05 20.18
C ASP A 260 6.56 -0.42 20.21
N ALA A 261 6.20 -0.96 19.04
CA ALA A 261 5.68 -2.31 18.87
C ALA A 261 6.77 -3.39 19.02
N LEU A 262 7.86 -3.26 18.26
CA LEU A 262 8.96 -4.21 18.28
C LEU A 262 9.80 -4.09 19.53
N GLN A 263 9.89 -2.94 20.21
CA GLN A 263 10.55 -2.87 21.51
C GLN A 263 9.92 -3.84 22.52
N LYS A 264 8.59 -4.00 22.52
CA LYS A 264 7.92 -5.01 23.36
C LYS A 264 8.27 -6.44 22.92
N ALA A 265 8.21 -6.72 21.63
CA ALA A 265 8.53 -8.05 21.09
C ALA A 265 10.01 -8.45 21.32
N VAL A 266 10.93 -7.49 21.15
CA VAL A 266 12.37 -7.62 21.38
C VAL A 266 12.67 -7.73 22.87
N LEU A 267 11.94 -7.00 23.72
CA LEU A 267 12.02 -7.16 25.18
C LEU A 267 11.59 -8.58 25.59
N ILE A 268 10.48 -9.10 25.07
CA ILE A 268 10.05 -10.49 25.31
C ILE A 268 11.12 -11.47 24.84
N PHE A 269 11.69 -11.26 23.65
CA PHE A 269 12.77 -12.08 23.10
C PHE A 269 14.03 -12.08 24.00
N PHE A 270 14.43 -10.93 24.53
CA PHE A 270 15.55 -10.82 25.47
C PHE A 270 15.21 -11.40 26.85
N MET A 271 13.99 -11.20 27.35
CA MET A 271 13.52 -11.76 28.63
C MET A 271 13.49 -13.29 28.60
N GLN A 272 13.21 -13.90 27.44
CA GLN A 272 13.24 -15.34 27.25
C GLN A 272 14.67 -15.92 27.10
N GLN A 273 15.72 -15.10 27.21
CA GLN A 273 17.15 -15.48 27.07
C GLN A 273 17.53 -16.21 25.77
N ILE A 274 16.66 -16.21 24.75
CA ILE A 274 16.83 -16.92 23.48
C ILE A 274 18.21 -16.67 22.82
N PRO A 275 18.73 -15.43 22.73
CA PRO A 275 19.98 -15.18 22.02
C PRO A 275 21.24 -15.67 22.78
N LYS A 276 21.16 -16.03 24.07
CA LYS A 276 22.35 -16.40 24.87
C LYS A 276 22.69 -17.88 24.85
N VAL A 277 21.79 -18.74 24.36
CA VAL A 277 21.92 -20.21 24.52
C VAL A 277 21.74 -20.96 23.19
N ILE A 278 21.23 -20.31 22.14
CA ILE A 278 20.68 -21.02 20.99
C ILE A 278 21.15 -20.43 19.65
N GLY A 279 21.69 -21.27 18.76
CA GLY A 279 22.33 -20.85 17.49
C GLY A 279 21.41 -20.07 16.53
N PRO A 280 21.97 -19.52 15.43
CA PRO A 280 21.25 -18.59 14.53
C PRO A 280 19.91 -19.12 14.00
N ASP A 281 19.83 -20.42 13.69
CA ASP A 281 18.62 -21.09 13.17
C ASP A 281 17.44 -21.01 14.14
N LEU A 282 17.68 -21.36 15.41
CA LEU A 282 16.65 -21.37 16.45
C LEU A 282 16.27 -19.96 16.86
N THR A 283 17.24 -19.04 16.84
CA THR A 283 16.97 -17.60 16.98
C THR A 283 15.99 -17.12 15.90
N MET A 284 16.24 -17.43 14.62
CA MET A 284 15.34 -17.05 13.54
C MET A 284 13.94 -17.65 13.72
N ARG A 285 13.81 -18.94 14.07
CA ARG A 285 12.51 -19.57 14.34
C ARG A 285 11.72 -18.84 15.43
N ALA A 286 12.38 -18.46 16.51
CA ALA A 286 11.75 -17.70 17.59
C ALA A 286 11.25 -16.34 17.11
N LEU A 287 12.05 -15.62 16.32
CA LEU A 287 11.66 -14.34 15.74
C LEU A 287 10.44 -14.48 14.82
N LEU A 288 10.45 -15.47 13.91
CA LEU A 288 9.32 -15.71 13.01
C LEU A 288 8.04 -16.07 13.77
N ASN A 289 8.13 -16.85 14.86
CA ASN A 289 6.99 -17.14 15.73
C ASN A 289 6.44 -15.89 16.41
N ILE A 290 7.31 -15.06 16.98
CA ILE A 290 6.89 -13.81 17.64
C ILE A 290 6.19 -12.90 16.65
N MET A 291 6.77 -12.70 15.46
CA MET A 291 6.14 -11.88 14.42
C MET A 291 4.79 -12.46 13.97
N THR A 292 4.72 -13.77 13.71
CA THR A 292 3.48 -14.45 13.28
C THR A 292 2.38 -14.18 14.29
N ASN A 293 2.67 -14.40 15.58
CA ASN A 293 1.70 -14.19 16.65
C ASN A 293 1.27 -12.73 16.76
N GLU A 294 2.20 -11.78 16.65
CA GLU A 294 1.89 -10.35 16.74
C GLU A 294 1.03 -9.88 15.56
N ILE A 295 1.39 -10.28 14.35
CA ILE A 295 0.67 -9.90 13.12
C ILE A 295 -0.73 -10.53 13.13
N ASP A 296 -0.83 -11.84 13.38
CA ASP A 296 -2.10 -12.54 13.39
C ASP A 296 -3.02 -12.04 14.52
N SER A 297 -2.45 -11.70 15.69
CA SER A 297 -3.19 -11.09 16.81
C SER A 297 -3.80 -9.75 16.39
N ARG A 298 -3.01 -8.83 15.82
CA ARG A 298 -3.52 -7.52 15.34
C ARG A 298 -4.56 -7.62 14.23
N ARG A 299 -4.55 -8.74 13.51
CA ARG A 299 -5.49 -9.04 12.42
C ARG A 299 -6.70 -9.84 12.90
N GLY A 300 -6.68 -10.37 14.12
CA GLY A 300 -7.71 -11.25 14.67
C GLY A 300 -7.87 -12.58 13.91
N GLU A 301 -6.93 -12.91 13.02
CA GLU A 301 -7.01 -14.04 12.09
C GLU A 301 -5.59 -14.56 11.78
N LYS A 302 -5.45 -15.88 11.62
CA LYS A 302 -4.20 -16.48 11.16
C LYS A 302 -3.96 -16.15 9.69
N LEU A 303 -3.12 -15.17 9.40
CA LEU A 303 -2.82 -14.65 8.06
C LEU A 303 -1.33 -14.72 7.73
N THR A 304 -0.51 -15.28 8.62
CA THR A 304 0.90 -15.53 8.37
C THR A 304 1.24 -17.00 8.52
N GLU A 305 2.22 -17.45 7.75
CA GLU A 305 2.73 -18.81 7.83
C GLU A 305 4.20 -18.83 7.45
N TRP A 306 4.99 -19.61 8.17
CA TRP A 306 6.40 -19.80 7.82
C TRP A 306 6.83 -21.25 7.95
N LYS A 307 7.79 -21.65 7.13
CA LYS A 307 8.40 -22.98 7.18
C LYS A 307 9.89 -22.90 6.91
N ARG A 308 10.63 -23.80 7.55
CA ARG A 308 12.05 -24.02 7.27
C ARG A 308 12.21 -25.06 6.16
N LEU A 309 13.09 -24.76 5.23
CA LEU A 309 13.47 -25.64 4.12
C LEU A 309 14.63 -26.57 4.52
N GLN A 310 14.87 -27.60 3.70
CA GLN A 310 15.96 -28.56 3.92
C GLN A 310 17.34 -27.90 3.85
N ASP A 311 17.50 -26.87 3.01
CA ASP A 311 18.76 -26.13 2.83
C ASP A 311 19.04 -25.10 3.94
N GLY A 312 18.21 -25.06 4.99
CA GLY A 312 18.36 -24.11 6.11
C GLY A 312 17.73 -22.75 5.87
N SER A 313 17.19 -22.48 4.69
CA SER A 313 16.41 -21.26 4.42
C SER A 313 15.03 -21.33 5.06
N PHE A 314 14.35 -20.20 5.19
CA PHE A 314 12.96 -20.10 5.60
C PHE A 314 12.13 -19.43 4.49
N ILE A 315 10.87 -19.82 4.41
CA ILE A 315 9.85 -19.12 3.64
C ILE A 315 8.84 -18.56 4.62
N PHE A 316 8.51 -17.29 4.44
CA PHE A 316 7.49 -16.57 5.21
C PHE A 316 6.45 -16.01 4.25
N ALA A 317 5.19 -16.41 4.44
CA ALA A 317 4.07 -15.97 3.62
C ALA A 317 3.17 -15.03 4.43
N PHE A 318 2.86 -13.88 3.84
CA PHE A 318 1.80 -12.98 4.28
C PHE A 318 0.57 -13.20 3.39
N TYR A 319 -0.49 -13.69 3.98
CA TYR A 319 -1.79 -13.81 3.34
C TYR A 319 -2.62 -12.55 3.60
N SER A 320 -3.44 -12.15 2.62
CA SER A 320 -4.18 -10.87 2.66
C SER A 320 -3.32 -9.66 3.07
N ASN A 321 -2.17 -9.47 2.41
CA ASN A 321 -1.19 -8.47 2.82
C ASN A 321 -1.71 -7.03 2.65
N ILE A 322 -1.83 -6.33 3.78
CA ILE A 322 -2.41 -4.98 3.88
C ILE A 322 -1.61 -3.87 3.18
N PHE A 323 -0.32 -4.06 2.93
CA PHE A 323 0.54 -3.05 2.31
C PHE A 323 0.70 -3.23 0.80
N ALA A 324 0.17 -4.30 0.23
CA ALA A 324 0.38 -4.62 -1.18
C ALA A 324 -0.71 -4.08 -2.12
N TYR A 325 -1.80 -3.50 -1.57
CA TYR A 325 -2.96 -3.10 -2.36
C TYR A 325 -2.78 -1.81 -3.16
N SER A 326 -1.87 -0.92 -2.77
CA SER A 326 -1.73 0.38 -3.44
C SER A 326 -0.76 0.42 -4.61
N VAL A 327 -0.17 -0.71 -4.98
CA VAL A 327 0.88 -0.77 -6.01
C VAL A 327 0.56 -1.85 -7.05
N ILE A 328 -0.72 -2.01 -7.38
CA ILE A 328 -1.19 -3.00 -8.36
C ILE A 328 -0.58 -2.69 -9.73
N GLY A 329 -0.14 -3.73 -10.43
CA GLY A 329 0.57 -3.61 -11.70
C GLY A 329 2.06 -3.33 -11.57
N ALA A 330 2.66 -3.53 -10.39
CA ALA A 330 4.10 -3.42 -10.21
C ALA A 330 4.85 -4.45 -11.08
N THR A 331 5.99 -4.05 -11.63
CA THR A 331 6.87 -4.98 -12.36
C THR A 331 7.73 -5.82 -11.41
N GLN A 332 7.86 -5.43 -10.14
CA GLN A 332 8.70 -6.07 -9.13
C GLN A 332 8.02 -6.15 -7.75
N PRO A 333 8.50 -7.02 -6.84
CA PRO A 333 8.04 -7.05 -5.46
C PRO A 333 8.32 -5.72 -4.74
N LEU A 334 7.34 -5.20 -3.98
CA LEU A 334 7.38 -3.84 -3.44
C LEU A 334 6.81 -3.67 -2.03
N CYS A 335 6.83 -4.71 -1.18
CA CYS A 335 6.40 -4.58 0.23
C CYS A 335 7.47 -3.95 1.13
N GLY A 336 7.76 -2.67 0.90
CA GLY A 336 8.78 -1.92 1.63
C GLY A 336 8.57 -1.86 3.15
N THR A 337 7.31 -1.79 3.62
CA THR A 337 7.02 -1.79 5.05
C THR A 337 7.48 -3.09 5.72
N TRP A 338 7.12 -4.26 5.16
CA TRP A 338 7.54 -5.54 5.73
C TRP A 338 9.04 -5.79 5.61
N GLN A 339 9.64 -5.40 4.48
CA GLN A 339 11.10 -5.46 4.35
C GLN A 339 11.77 -4.61 5.44
N SER A 340 11.29 -3.39 5.70
CA SER A 340 11.81 -2.54 6.78
C SER A 340 11.62 -3.18 8.16
N SER A 341 10.47 -3.80 8.44
CA SER A 341 10.24 -4.49 9.72
C SER A 341 11.20 -5.67 9.90
N PHE A 342 11.44 -6.47 8.86
CA PHE A 342 12.44 -7.55 8.88
C PHE A 342 13.85 -7.02 9.13
N ASP A 343 14.27 -6.00 8.39
CA ASP A 343 15.59 -5.38 8.51
C ASP A 343 15.81 -4.81 9.92
N LEU A 344 14.77 -4.19 10.50
CA LEU A 344 14.79 -3.65 11.86
C LEU A 344 14.90 -4.76 12.91
N ILE A 345 14.12 -5.84 12.80
CA ILE A 345 14.19 -6.98 13.74
C ILE A 345 15.58 -7.64 13.70
N LEU A 346 16.14 -7.86 12.52
CA LEU A 346 17.49 -8.40 12.38
C LEU A 346 18.53 -7.51 13.04
N ARG A 347 18.41 -6.18 12.90
CA ARG A 347 19.30 -5.23 13.55
C ARG A 347 19.17 -5.25 15.07
N LEU A 348 17.95 -5.18 15.60
CA LEU A 348 17.67 -5.18 17.04
C LEU A 348 18.14 -6.47 17.72
N THR A 349 18.11 -7.58 17.00
CA THR A 349 18.54 -8.91 17.48
C THR A 349 19.99 -9.25 17.14
N LYS A 350 20.70 -8.35 16.47
CA LYS A 350 22.09 -8.52 15.99
C LYS A 350 22.28 -9.73 15.08
N GLN A 351 21.28 -10.03 14.26
CA GLN A 351 21.23 -11.16 13.32
C GLN A 351 21.43 -10.73 11.85
N GLU A 352 21.62 -9.44 11.57
CA GLU A 352 21.76 -8.86 10.23
C GLU A 352 22.89 -9.47 9.38
N GLN A 353 23.96 -9.98 10.02
CA GLN A 353 25.07 -10.64 9.31
C GLN A 353 24.83 -12.12 9.05
N GLN A 354 23.77 -12.73 9.61
CA GLN A 354 23.48 -14.16 9.53
C GLN A 354 22.39 -14.51 8.51
N TRP A 355 21.56 -13.54 8.14
CA TRP A 355 20.39 -13.76 7.30
C TRP A 355 20.26 -12.70 6.21
N TYR A 356 19.94 -13.17 5.02
CA TYR A 356 19.52 -12.33 3.91
C TYR A 356 18.04 -12.55 3.65
N ILE A 357 17.25 -11.49 3.70
CA ILE A 357 15.80 -11.52 3.51
C ILE A 357 15.46 -10.77 2.22
N ARG A 358 14.68 -11.42 1.35
CA ARG A 358 14.14 -10.78 0.15
C ARG A 358 12.69 -11.17 -0.08
N GLU A 359 11.91 -10.25 -0.62
CA GLU A 359 10.61 -10.56 -1.19
C GLU A 359 10.80 -11.30 -2.53
N VAL A 360 10.15 -12.46 -2.68
CA VAL A 360 10.23 -13.28 -3.90
C VAL A 360 8.93 -13.27 -4.71
N GLU A 361 7.82 -12.87 -4.08
CA GLU A 361 6.52 -12.66 -4.73
C GLU A 361 5.74 -11.60 -3.97
N CYS A 362 5.09 -10.68 -4.71
CA CYS A 362 4.24 -9.65 -4.12
C CYS A 362 2.88 -9.56 -4.81
N SER A 363 1.83 -9.32 -4.04
CA SER A 363 0.50 -9.04 -4.58
C SER A 363 0.45 -7.78 -5.42
N SER A 364 1.40 -6.86 -5.28
CA SER A 364 1.55 -5.72 -6.19
C SER A 364 1.72 -6.16 -7.64
N GLN A 365 2.31 -7.34 -7.87
CA GLN A 365 2.57 -7.91 -9.20
C GLN A 365 1.54 -8.98 -9.58
N THR A 366 1.18 -9.83 -8.61
CA THR A 366 0.39 -11.05 -8.89
C THR A 366 -1.10 -10.87 -8.66
N HIS A 367 -1.49 -9.84 -7.90
CA HIS A 367 -2.86 -9.52 -7.52
C HIS A 367 -3.57 -10.63 -6.71
N THR A 368 -2.81 -11.56 -6.12
CA THR A 368 -3.37 -12.67 -5.32
C THR A 368 -3.86 -12.23 -3.95
N GLY A 369 -3.40 -11.07 -3.47
CA GLY A 369 -3.56 -10.62 -2.09
C GLY A 369 -2.45 -11.13 -1.17
N HIS A 370 -1.40 -11.78 -1.68
CA HIS A 370 -0.36 -12.42 -0.87
C HIS A 370 1.05 -11.95 -1.23
N CYS A 371 1.94 -11.99 -0.25
CA CYS A 371 3.37 -11.75 -0.44
C CYS A 371 4.20 -12.86 0.19
N VAL A 372 5.32 -13.19 -0.43
CA VAL A 372 6.21 -14.27 0.01
C VAL A 372 7.61 -13.72 0.14
N PHE A 373 8.22 -13.99 1.29
CA PHE A 373 9.59 -13.65 1.61
C PHE A 373 10.42 -14.92 1.74
N GLN A 374 11.63 -14.87 1.18
CA GLN A 374 12.65 -15.89 1.36
C GLN A 374 13.74 -15.35 2.28
N ILE A 375 14.08 -16.15 3.28
CA ILE A 375 15.11 -15.86 4.29
C ILE A 375 16.21 -16.90 4.13
N THR A 376 17.37 -16.51 3.64
CA THR A 376 18.49 -17.43 3.39
C THR A 376 19.64 -17.15 4.35
N PRO A 377 20.34 -18.18 4.87
CA PRO A 377 21.60 -17.96 5.59
C PRO A 377 22.57 -17.18 4.70
N THR A 378 23.22 -16.17 5.24
CA THR A 378 24.38 -15.56 4.58
C THR A 378 25.51 -16.59 4.59
N LYS A 379 26.10 -16.86 3.43
CA LYS A 379 27.33 -17.67 3.40
C LYS A 379 28.40 -16.86 4.13
N GLN A 380 28.85 -17.34 5.28
CA GLN A 380 30.08 -16.82 5.90
C GLN A 380 31.19 -16.96 4.85
N LYS A 381 31.82 -15.85 4.50
CA LYS A 381 33.01 -15.84 3.65
C LYS A 381 34.19 -16.40 4.42
#